data_AF-A0A2H5B817-F1
#
_entry.id   AF-A0A2H5B817-F1
#
_cell.length_a   1.000
_cell.length_b   1.000
_cell.length_c   1.000
_cell.angle_alpha   90.00
_cell.angle_beta   90.00
_cell.angle_gamma   90.00
#
_symmetry.space_group_name_H-M   'P 1'
#
loop_
_entity.id
_entity.type
_entity.pdbx_description
1 polymer ?
#
loop_
_entity_poly.entity_id
_entity_poly.type
_entity_poly.pdbx_seq_one_letter_code
_entity_poly.pdbx_strand_id
1 'polypeptide(L)'
;MNAPRVGDHVDGELGRVLRALDTAERAGDAQRFRALCREHGELLDARCAEWLRLPRPLVELARQDEAVLQRHGLVLRRIARELETNGYTRAARRMAGADTTESPWELLHRADVLAEDGDPAGSEAVLRSLLAEMTMDPRFAATVHSRLVRSAALRDDLDTALRHAREAHRLAPDSERTVNDLDDLITARELRRGSPGWAELASCRATLAEAQRLSDRSWTAESTRLLLPLLARLESAPPEAPARRRLAKLYGLLAENHFRTGDLAGARHWTGLALAECRRRGDLIGMDVYTANLAELNREP
;
A
#
# COMPACT_ATOMS: atom_id res chain seq x y z
N MET A 1 9.79 -24.22 29.44
CA MET A 1 8.83 -23.09 29.43
C MET A 1 7.43 -23.67 29.28
N ASN A 2 6.44 -23.18 30.03
CA ASN A 2 5.06 -23.64 29.86
C ASN A 2 4.54 -23.17 28.49
N ALA A 3 4.06 -24.09 27.66
CA ALA A 3 3.45 -23.74 26.38
C ALA A 3 2.20 -22.87 26.60
N PRO A 4 2.00 -21.78 25.83
CA PRO A 4 0.81 -20.94 25.93
C PRO A 4 -0.47 -21.77 25.83
N ARG A 5 -1.49 -21.43 26.62
CA ARG A 5 -2.80 -22.08 26.59
C ARG A 5 -3.67 -21.50 25.49
N VAL A 6 -4.60 -22.30 24.97
CA VAL A 6 -5.68 -21.76 24.13
C VAL A 6 -6.45 -20.71 24.94
N GLY A 7 -6.62 -19.51 24.38
CA GLY A 7 -7.30 -18.40 25.04
C GLY A 7 -6.40 -17.42 25.80
N ASP A 8 -5.10 -17.66 25.96
CA ASP A 8 -4.19 -16.68 26.62
C ASP A 8 -4.06 -15.35 25.85
N HIS A 9 -4.38 -15.36 24.56
CA HIS A 9 -4.29 -14.22 23.63
C HIS A 9 -5.66 -13.65 23.24
N VAL A 10 -6.73 -14.16 23.85
CA VAL A 10 -8.10 -13.71 23.59
C VAL A 10 -8.62 -13.06 24.87
N ASP A 11 -9.11 -11.84 24.75
CA ASP A 11 -9.57 -11.06 25.89
C ASP A 11 -11.02 -11.41 26.30
N GLY A 12 -11.36 -11.03 27.53
CA GLY A 12 -12.72 -11.08 28.04
C GLY A 12 -13.25 -12.51 28.27
N GLU A 13 -14.55 -12.67 28.08
CA GLU A 13 -15.27 -13.91 28.37
C GLU A 13 -14.82 -15.06 27.46
N LEU A 14 -14.66 -14.81 26.16
CA LEU A 14 -14.19 -15.80 25.20
C LEU A 14 -12.83 -16.38 25.62
N GLY A 15 -11.89 -15.54 26.02
CA GLY A 15 -10.60 -15.97 26.56
C GLY A 15 -10.70 -16.86 27.78
N ARG A 16 -11.60 -16.53 28.72
CA ARG A 16 -11.84 -17.35 29.92
C ARG A 16 -12.37 -18.73 29.57
N VAL A 17 -13.35 -18.81 28.66
CA VAL A 17 -13.93 -20.08 28.19
C VAL A 17 -12.87 -20.94 27.50
N LEU A 18 -12.08 -20.35 26.60
CA LEU A 18 -11.01 -21.04 25.89
C LEU A 18 -9.93 -21.59 26.85
N ARG A 19 -9.52 -20.82 27.87
CA ARG A 19 -8.58 -21.30 28.88
C ARG A 19 -9.16 -22.42 29.73
N ALA A 20 -10.47 -22.39 30.02
CA ALA A 20 -11.15 -23.47 30.73
C ALA A 20 -11.22 -24.75 29.88
N LEU A 21 -11.49 -24.64 28.58
CA LEU A 21 -11.47 -25.75 27.62
C LEU A 21 -10.06 -26.36 27.51
N ASP A 22 -9.01 -25.54 27.37
CA ASP A 22 -7.61 -25.99 27.36
C ASP A 22 -7.24 -26.73 28.65
N THR A 23 -7.68 -26.20 29.80
CA THR A 23 -7.44 -26.81 31.11
C THR A 23 -8.14 -28.15 31.24
N ALA A 24 -9.42 -28.25 30.85
CA ALA A 24 -10.16 -29.51 30.85
C ALA A 24 -9.52 -30.54 29.92
N GLU A 25 -9.05 -30.11 28.75
CA GLU A 25 -8.38 -30.99 27.79
C GLU A 25 -7.08 -31.58 28.34
N ARG A 26 -6.22 -30.73 28.92
CA ARG A 26 -4.95 -31.18 29.52
C ARG A 26 -5.15 -32.07 30.75
N ALA A 27 -6.25 -31.88 31.47
CA ALA A 27 -6.64 -32.73 32.59
C ALA A 27 -7.29 -34.06 32.16
N GLY A 28 -7.62 -34.24 30.89
CA GLY A 28 -8.36 -35.40 30.40
C GLY A 28 -9.85 -35.40 30.80
N ASP A 29 -10.39 -34.27 31.25
CA ASP A 29 -11.78 -34.15 31.71
C ASP A 29 -12.74 -33.93 30.53
N ALA A 30 -13.05 -35.03 29.84
CA ALA A 30 -13.94 -35.02 28.68
C ALA A 30 -15.38 -34.62 29.02
N GLN A 31 -15.83 -34.79 30.26
CA GLN A 31 -17.18 -34.40 30.67
C GLN A 31 -17.26 -32.88 30.81
N ARG A 32 -16.30 -32.26 31.51
CA ARG A 32 -16.23 -30.82 31.66
C ARG A 32 -16.02 -30.12 30.33
N PHE A 33 -15.15 -30.65 29.47
CA PHE A 33 -14.91 -30.10 28.13
C PHE A 33 -16.22 -30.01 27.32
N ARG A 34 -16.99 -31.11 27.25
CA ARG A 34 -18.26 -31.15 26.53
C ARG A 34 -19.33 -30.25 27.15
N ALA A 35 -19.36 -30.15 28.48
CA ALA A 35 -20.26 -29.23 29.17
C ALA A 35 -19.96 -27.77 28.79
N LEU A 36 -18.68 -27.37 28.79
CA LEU A 36 -18.25 -26.02 28.38
C LEU A 36 -18.59 -25.72 26.91
N CYS A 37 -18.37 -26.68 25.99
CA CYS A 37 -18.74 -26.51 24.59
C CYS A 37 -20.26 -26.35 24.38
N ARG A 38 -21.09 -27.04 25.15
CA ARG A 38 -22.55 -26.87 25.11
C ARG A 38 -23.00 -25.55 25.70
N GLU A 39 -22.48 -25.21 26.87
CA GLU A 39 -22.82 -24.01 27.63
C GLU A 39 -22.46 -22.73 26.86
N HIS A 40 -21.30 -22.71 26.19
CA HIS A 40 -20.76 -21.53 25.51
C HIS A 40 -20.75 -21.68 23.98
N GLY A 41 -21.53 -22.58 23.41
CA GLY A 41 -21.50 -22.91 21.98
C GLY A 41 -21.76 -21.70 21.07
N GLU A 42 -22.77 -20.89 21.39
CA GLU A 42 -23.12 -19.68 20.64
C GLU A 42 -21.97 -18.65 20.62
N LEU A 43 -21.37 -18.37 21.78
CA LEU A 43 -20.23 -17.45 21.90
C LEU A 43 -19.01 -17.95 21.10
N LEU A 44 -18.71 -19.25 21.19
CA LEU A 44 -17.58 -19.87 20.50
C LEU A 44 -17.79 -19.87 18.98
N ASP A 45 -19.00 -20.15 18.49
CA ASP A 45 -19.32 -20.15 17.06
C ASP A 45 -19.37 -18.73 16.48
N ALA A 46 -19.99 -17.78 17.20
CA ALA A 46 -20.08 -16.39 16.77
C ALA A 46 -18.71 -15.72 16.62
N ARG A 47 -17.74 -16.10 17.45
CA ARG A 47 -16.39 -15.50 17.49
C ARG A 47 -15.30 -16.46 17.02
N CYS A 48 -15.63 -17.44 16.18
CA CYS A 48 -14.68 -18.46 15.72
C CYS A 48 -13.47 -17.88 14.98
N ALA A 49 -13.63 -16.78 14.25
CA ALA A 49 -12.54 -16.11 13.55
C ALA A 49 -11.45 -15.60 14.52
N GLU A 50 -11.82 -15.19 15.72
CA GLU A 50 -10.89 -14.62 16.70
C GLU A 50 -10.00 -15.67 17.34
N TRP A 51 -10.58 -16.82 17.72
CA TRP A 51 -9.82 -17.87 18.43
C TRP A 51 -9.19 -18.91 17.53
N LEU A 52 -9.61 -19.02 16.27
CA LEU A 52 -8.90 -19.81 15.25
C LEU A 52 -7.64 -19.13 14.74
N ARG A 53 -7.45 -17.82 15.00
CA ARG A 53 -6.26 -17.08 14.61
C ARG A 53 -5.08 -17.46 15.50
N LEU A 54 -4.00 -17.96 14.89
CA LEU A 54 -2.76 -18.24 15.62
C LEU A 54 -2.09 -16.91 16.05
N PRO A 55 -1.88 -16.68 17.36
CA PRO A 55 -1.23 -15.46 17.82
C PRO A 55 0.26 -15.48 17.47
N ARG A 56 0.83 -14.31 17.15
CA ARG A 56 2.24 -14.18 16.73
C ARG A 56 3.25 -14.82 17.69
N PRO A 57 3.13 -14.70 19.03
CA PRO A 57 4.04 -15.39 19.96
C PRO A 57 4.02 -16.91 19.80
N LEU A 58 2.86 -17.50 19.47
CA LEU A 58 2.74 -18.94 19.26
C LEU A 58 3.33 -19.36 17.91
N VAL A 59 3.23 -18.52 16.88
CA VAL A 59 3.92 -18.73 15.59
C VAL A 59 5.44 -18.69 15.77
N GLU A 60 5.94 -17.74 16.55
CA GLU A 60 7.37 -17.62 16.85
C GLU A 60 7.89 -18.81 17.68
N LEU A 61 7.12 -19.26 18.68
CA LEU A 61 7.42 -20.49 19.44
C LEU A 61 7.35 -21.75 18.56
N ALA A 62 6.38 -21.83 17.65
CA ALA A 62 6.23 -22.98 16.75
C ALA A 62 7.42 -23.15 15.79
N ARG A 63 8.15 -22.07 15.48
CA ARG A 63 9.42 -22.16 14.72
C ARG A 63 10.53 -22.87 15.50
N GLN A 64 10.41 -22.93 16.82
CA GLN A 64 11.40 -23.55 17.73
C GLN A 64 10.94 -24.93 18.24
N ASP A 65 9.63 -25.13 18.40
CA ASP A 65 9.03 -26.39 18.84
C ASP A 65 7.69 -26.64 18.13
N GLU A 66 7.71 -27.50 17.11
CA GLU A 66 6.53 -27.88 16.34
C GLU A 66 5.45 -28.54 17.23
N ALA A 67 5.84 -29.21 18.32
CA ALA A 67 4.90 -29.86 19.22
C ALA A 67 3.98 -28.85 19.92
N VAL A 68 4.38 -27.58 20.07
CA VAL A 68 3.52 -26.51 20.58
C VAL A 68 2.35 -26.27 19.62
N LEU A 69 2.63 -26.17 18.32
CA LEU A 69 1.60 -25.94 17.30
C LEU A 69 0.67 -27.14 17.18
N GLN A 70 1.22 -28.36 17.21
CA GLN A 70 0.42 -29.58 17.15
C GLN A 70 -0.54 -29.70 18.34
N ARG A 71 -0.05 -29.47 19.58
CA ARG A 71 -0.90 -29.46 20.79
C ARG A 71 -2.00 -28.40 20.70
N HIS A 72 -1.65 -27.18 20.32
CA HIS A 72 -2.63 -26.09 20.18
C HIS A 72 -3.70 -26.44 19.14
N GLY A 73 -3.28 -26.90 17.95
CA GLY A 73 -4.20 -27.29 16.88
C GLY A 73 -5.08 -28.50 17.23
N LEU A 74 -4.62 -29.42 18.08
CA LEU A 74 -5.46 -30.53 18.58
C LEU A 74 -6.61 -30.03 19.45
N VAL A 75 -6.35 -29.10 20.38
CA VAL A 75 -7.41 -28.49 21.21
C VAL A 75 -8.41 -27.76 20.33
N LEU A 76 -7.96 -26.91 19.40
CA LEU A 76 -8.85 -26.19 18.48
C LEU A 76 -9.72 -27.14 17.64
N ARG A 77 -9.13 -28.22 17.12
CA ARG A 77 -9.86 -29.25 16.37
C ARG A 77 -10.91 -29.95 17.21
N ARG A 78 -10.61 -30.22 18.48
CA ARG A 78 -11.55 -30.84 19.40
C ARG A 78 -12.71 -29.90 19.74
N ILE A 79 -12.43 -28.62 19.99
CA ILE A 79 -13.47 -27.59 20.19
C ILE A 79 -14.40 -27.57 18.97
N ALA A 80 -13.84 -27.45 17.75
CA ALA A 80 -14.63 -27.38 16.52
C ALA A 80 -15.53 -28.61 16.31
N ARG A 81 -15.02 -29.82 16.59
CA ARG A 81 -15.80 -31.07 16.48
C ARG A 81 -16.94 -31.16 17.49
N GLU A 82 -16.68 -30.75 18.73
CA GLU A 82 -17.72 -30.73 19.77
C GLU A 82 -18.78 -29.66 19.46
N LEU A 83 -18.39 -28.50 18.95
CA LEU A 83 -19.32 -27.47 18.46
C LEU A 83 -20.20 -28.00 17.33
N GLU A 84 -19.61 -28.69 16.35
CA GLU A 84 -20.34 -29.30 15.23
C GLU A 84 -21.37 -30.33 15.70
N THR A 85 -21.00 -31.16 16.69
CA THR A 85 -21.93 -32.13 17.32
C THR A 85 -23.12 -31.45 18.01
N ASN A 86 -22.96 -30.19 18.42
CA ASN A 86 -24.01 -29.37 19.03
C ASN A 86 -24.73 -28.46 18.02
N GLY A 87 -24.50 -28.62 16.71
CA GLY A 87 -25.15 -27.85 15.64
C GLY A 87 -24.41 -26.57 15.22
N TYR A 88 -23.28 -26.25 15.85
CA TYR A 88 -22.47 -25.06 15.54
C TYR A 88 -21.38 -25.41 14.52
N THR A 89 -21.61 -25.11 13.24
CA THR A 89 -20.78 -25.64 12.14
C THR A 89 -19.69 -24.68 11.63
N ARG A 90 -19.67 -23.40 12.05
CA ARG A 90 -18.77 -22.41 11.43
C ARG A 90 -17.30 -22.72 11.68
N ALA A 91 -16.95 -23.07 12.92
CA ALA A 91 -15.57 -23.41 13.27
C ALA A 91 -15.04 -24.62 12.49
N ALA A 92 -15.85 -25.67 12.34
CA ALA A 92 -15.50 -26.86 11.58
C ALA A 92 -15.31 -26.55 10.09
N ARG A 93 -16.24 -25.80 9.48
CA ARG A 93 -16.14 -25.35 8.07
C ARG A 93 -14.89 -24.52 7.83
N ARG A 94 -14.58 -23.59 8.73
CA ARG A 94 -13.39 -22.72 8.64
C ARG A 94 -12.09 -23.49 8.74
N MET A 95 -12.00 -24.45 9.67
CA MET A 95 -10.82 -25.32 9.76
C MET A 95 -10.68 -26.30 8.60
N ALA A 96 -11.78 -26.74 8.00
CA ALA A 96 -11.77 -27.59 6.80
C ALA A 96 -11.35 -26.82 5.53
N GLY A 97 -11.10 -25.52 5.64
CA GLY A 97 -10.82 -24.65 4.51
C GLY A 97 -12.04 -24.35 3.63
N ALA A 98 -13.23 -24.86 4.00
CA ALA A 98 -14.49 -24.52 3.33
C ALA A 98 -14.94 -23.07 3.61
N ASP A 99 -14.28 -22.41 4.55
CA ASP A 99 -14.47 -21.02 4.93
C ASP A 99 -13.10 -20.33 5.12
N THR A 100 -12.07 -20.74 4.36
CA THR A 100 -10.84 -19.93 4.27
C THR A 100 -11.23 -18.60 3.67
N THR A 101 -11.43 -17.59 4.52
CA THR A 101 -11.28 -16.21 4.11
C THR A 101 -9.93 -16.14 3.42
N GLU A 102 -9.95 -16.01 2.09
CA GLU A 102 -8.76 -15.79 1.28
C GLU A 102 -7.90 -14.78 2.02
N SER A 103 -6.61 -15.08 2.14
CA SER A 103 -5.67 -14.16 2.73
C SER A 103 -5.75 -12.81 1.98
N PRO A 104 -5.38 -11.69 2.63
CA PRO A 104 -5.35 -10.38 1.99
C PRO A 104 -4.61 -10.39 0.65
N TRP A 105 -3.53 -11.19 0.56
CA TRP A 105 -2.72 -11.34 -0.63
C TRP A 105 -3.41 -12.16 -1.72
N GLU A 106 -4.15 -13.21 -1.37
CA GLU A 106 -4.97 -13.96 -2.32
C GLU A 106 -6.12 -13.09 -2.86
N LEU A 107 -6.78 -12.30 -2.00
CA LEU A 107 -7.79 -11.32 -2.41
C LEU A 107 -7.20 -10.27 -3.35
N LEU A 108 -6.01 -9.75 -3.03
CA LEU A 108 -5.30 -8.79 -3.88
C LEU A 108 -4.93 -9.41 -5.24
N HIS A 109 -4.42 -10.64 -5.24
CA HIS A 109 -4.09 -11.37 -6.46
C HIS A 109 -5.33 -11.65 -7.31
N ARG A 110 -6.43 -12.08 -6.70
CA ARG A 110 -7.71 -12.27 -7.39
C ARG A 110 -8.21 -10.97 -8.00
N ALA A 111 -8.09 -9.85 -7.29
CA ALA A 111 -8.43 -8.55 -7.85
C ALA A 111 -7.51 -8.15 -9.03
N ASP A 112 -6.23 -8.55 -9.00
CA ASP A 112 -5.31 -8.37 -10.12
C ASP A 112 -5.76 -9.18 -11.34
N VAL A 113 -6.08 -10.47 -11.16
CA VAL A 113 -6.60 -11.37 -12.22
C VAL A 113 -7.89 -10.83 -12.83
N LEU A 114 -8.87 -10.43 -12.00
CA LEU A 114 -10.13 -9.87 -12.50
C LEU A 114 -9.92 -8.63 -13.37
N ALA A 115 -9.01 -7.74 -12.99
CA ALA A 115 -8.70 -6.55 -13.78
C ALA A 115 -8.02 -6.91 -15.12
N GLU A 116 -7.15 -7.92 -15.12
CA GLU A 116 -6.45 -8.40 -16.31
C GLU A 116 -7.40 -9.13 -17.28
N ASP A 117 -8.38 -9.86 -16.75
CA ASP A 117 -9.45 -10.53 -17.51
C ASP A 117 -10.52 -9.55 -18.04
N GLY A 118 -10.35 -8.25 -17.83
CA GLY A 118 -11.28 -7.22 -18.30
C GLY A 118 -12.51 -7.03 -17.43
N ASP A 119 -12.50 -7.52 -16.18
CA ASP A 119 -13.50 -7.24 -15.14
C ASP A 119 -12.97 -6.29 -14.04
N PRO A 120 -12.75 -5.00 -14.36
CA PRO A 120 -12.31 -4.02 -13.37
C PRO A 120 -13.37 -3.72 -12.30
N ALA A 121 -14.66 -4.02 -12.54
CA ALA A 121 -15.73 -3.82 -11.56
C ALA A 121 -15.69 -4.91 -10.47
N GLY A 122 -15.52 -6.18 -10.86
CA GLY A 122 -15.28 -7.28 -9.93
C GLY A 122 -13.99 -7.07 -9.13
N SER A 123 -12.91 -6.63 -9.80
CA SER A 123 -11.66 -6.24 -9.15
C SER A 123 -11.88 -5.19 -8.05
N GLU A 124 -12.60 -4.11 -8.37
CA GLU A 124 -12.92 -3.06 -7.40
C GLU A 124 -13.74 -3.58 -6.20
N ALA A 125 -14.74 -4.43 -6.46
CA ALA A 125 -15.58 -4.99 -5.39
C ALA A 125 -14.74 -5.78 -4.38
N VAL A 126 -13.80 -6.60 -4.85
CA VAL A 126 -12.88 -7.36 -3.99
C VAL A 126 -11.99 -6.42 -3.18
N LEU A 127 -11.40 -5.41 -3.81
CA LEU A 127 -10.49 -4.46 -3.14
C LEU A 127 -11.22 -3.61 -2.08
N ARG A 128 -12.49 -3.25 -2.32
CA ARG A 128 -13.30 -2.51 -1.34
C ARG A 128 -13.71 -3.37 -0.14
N SER A 129 -14.08 -4.64 -0.36
CA SER A 129 -14.31 -5.59 0.72
C SER A 129 -13.04 -5.77 1.57
N LEU A 130 -11.88 -5.89 0.91
CA LEU A 130 -10.59 -5.96 1.58
C LEU A 130 -10.31 -4.72 2.47
N LEU A 131 -10.65 -3.51 2.01
CA LEU A 131 -10.55 -2.29 2.81
C LEU A 131 -11.54 -2.22 3.98
N ALA A 132 -12.73 -2.80 3.84
CA ALA A 132 -13.79 -2.70 4.84
C ALA A 132 -13.62 -3.72 5.99
N GLU A 133 -13.13 -4.91 5.68
CA GLU A 133 -13.16 -6.04 6.61
C GLU A 133 -11.91 -6.15 7.49
N MET A 134 -10.83 -5.44 7.14
CA MET A 134 -9.52 -5.70 7.71
C MET A 134 -8.88 -4.45 8.32
N THR A 135 -8.44 -4.58 9.58
CA THR A 135 -7.44 -3.65 10.13
C THR A 135 -6.12 -3.92 9.43
N MET A 136 -5.77 -3.05 8.48
CA MET A 136 -4.58 -3.19 7.65
C MET A 136 -3.50 -2.21 8.10
N ASP A 137 -2.24 -2.63 7.93
CA ASP A 137 -1.11 -1.72 7.98
C ASP A 137 -1.27 -0.62 6.89
N PRO A 138 -0.93 0.66 7.17
CA PRO A 138 -1.06 1.75 6.21
C PRO A 138 -0.40 1.48 4.84
N ARG A 139 0.74 0.79 4.78
CA ARG A 139 1.42 0.49 3.51
C ARG A 139 0.66 -0.56 2.70
N PHE A 140 0.05 -1.53 3.38
CA PHE A 140 -0.82 -2.49 2.72
C PHE A 140 -2.10 -1.81 2.20
N ALA A 141 -2.73 -0.94 3.01
CA ALA A 141 -3.86 -0.14 2.56
C ALA A 141 -3.52 0.76 1.36
N ALA A 142 -2.32 1.38 1.35
CA ALA A 142 -1.83 2.14 0.21
C ALA A 142 -1.73 1.27 -1.07
N THR A 143 -1.25 0.02 -0.93
CA THR A 143 -1.18 -0.94 -2.03
C THR A 143 -2.57 -1.26 -2.59
N VAL A 144 -3.56 -1.49 -1.72
CA VAL A 144 -4.95 -1.72 -2.13
C VAL A 144 -5.52 -0.50 -2.87
N HIS A 145 -5.25 0.72 -2.38
CA HIS A 145 -5.63 1.96 -3.08
C HIS A 145 -4.95 2.13 -4.43
N SER A 146 -3.67 1.78 -4.58
CA SER A 146 -2.98 1.76 -5.88
C SER A 146 -3.61 0.76 -6.86
N ARG A 147 -4.18 -0.36 -6.39
CA ARG A 147 -4.95 -1.26 -7.27
C ARG A 147 -6.30 -0.67 -7.65
N LEU A 148 -6.99 -0.02 -6.72
CA LEU A 148 -8.24 0.69 -7.00
C LEU A 148 -8.06 1.83 -8.01
N VAL A 149 -6.91 2.51 -8.00
CA VAL A 149 -6.52 3.47 -9.04
C VAL A 149 -6.59 2.81 -10.43
N ARG A 150 -5.93 1.65 -10.59
CA ARG A 150 -5.90 0.92 -11.87
C ARG A 150 -7.31 0.48 -12.28
N SER A 151 -8.09 -0.12 -11.38
CA SER A 151 -9.44 -0.59 -11.69
C SER A 151 -10.40 0.55 -12.02
N ALA A 152 -10.24 1.73 -11.42
CA ALA A 152 -11.00 2.92 -11.80
C ALA A 152 -10.56 3.49 -13.16
N ALA A 153 -9.25 3.57 -13.42
CA ALA A 153 -8.70 4.03 -14.69
C ALA A 153 -9.13 3.14 -15.87
N LEU A 154 -9.16 1.81 -15.70
CA LEU A 154 -9.66 0.85 -16.70
C LEU A 154 -11.13 1.05 -17.06
N ARG A 155 -11.92 1.65 -16.18
CA ARG A 155 -13.34 2.00 -16.41
C ARG A 155 -13.53 3.44 -16.86
N ASP A 156 -12.43 4.13 -17.19
CA ASP A 156 -12.45 5.53 -17.56
C ASP A 156 -12.94 6.47 -16.43
N ASP A 157 -12.95 6.03 -15.17
CA ASP A 157 -13.36 6.84 -14.01
C ASP A 157 -12.16 7.55 -13.36
N LEU A 158 -11.70 8.62 -14.00
CA LEU A 158 -10.54 9.39 -13.56
C LEU A 158 -10.73 10.09 -12.22
N ASP A 159 -11.96 10.48 -11.87
CA ASP A 159 -12.22 11.17 -10.60
C ASP A 159 -12.10 10.19 -9.42
N THR A 160 -12.64 8.97 -9.56
CA THR A 160 -12.44 7.90 -8.57
C THR A 160 -10.98 7.47 -8.50
N ALA A 161 -10.30 7.33 -9.64
CA ALA A 161 -8.88 7.00 -9.68
C ALA A 161 -8.05 8.04 -8.91
N LEU A 162 -8.27 9.34 -9.15
CA LEU A 162 -7.58 10.42 -8.43
C LEU A 162 -7.82 10.40 -6.93
N ARG A 163 -9.05 10.11 -6.49
CA ARG A 163 -9.36 9.99 -5.06
C ARG A 163 -8.52 8.88 -4.42
N HIS A 164 -8.43 7.71 -5.05
CA HIS A 164 -7.63 6.61 -4.54
C HIS A 164 -6.13 6.85 -4.63
N ALA A 165 -5.64 7.53 -5.67
CA ALA A 165 -4.23 7.90 -5.77
C ALA A 165 -3.80 8.85 -4.64
N ARG A 166 -4.66 9.82 -4.30
CA ARG A 166 -4.42 10.72 -3.14
C ARG A 166 -4.39 9.96 -1.82
N GLU A 167 -5.28 8.99 -1.65
CA GLU A 167 -5.34 8.20 -0.43
C GLU A 167 -4.13 7.26 -0.31
N ALA A 168 -3.73 6.61 -1.41
CA ALA A 168 -2.50 5.82 -1.46
C ALA A 168 -1.27 6.67 -1.10
N HIS A 169 -1.16 7.87 -1.68
CA HIS A 169 -0.08 8.81 -1.36
C HIS A 169 -0.14 9.28 0.10
N ARG A 170 -1.32 9.57 0.65
CA ARG A 170 -1.47 9.94 2.07
C ARG A 170 -0.98 8.85 3.02
N LEU A 171 -1.23 7.58 2.68
CA LEU A 171 -0.87 6.42 3.49
C LEU A 171 0.61 6.00 3.32
N ALA A 172 1.20 6.29 2.16
CA ALA A 172 2.59 5.98 1.84
C ALA A 172 3.23 7.12 1.02
N PRO A 173 3.51 8.28 1.65
CA PRO A 173 3.95 9.49 0.94
C PRO A 173 5.29 9.31 0.21
N ASP A 174 6.14 8.42 0.71
CA ASP A 174 7.47 8.15 0.18
C ASP A 174 7.45 7.12 -0.98
N SER A 175 6.27 6.63 -1.37
CA SER A 175 6.14 5.67 -2.46
C SER A 175 6.16 6.39 -3.81
N GLU A 176 7.29 6.29 -4.52
CA GLU A 176 7.48 6.82 -5.88
C GLU A 176 6.33 6.43 -6.82
N ARG A 177 5.86 5.19 -6.71
CA ARG A 177 4.71 4.69 -7.49
C ARG A 177 3.46 5.55 -7.29
N THR A 178 3.10 5.87 -6.05
CA THR A 178 1.88 6.64 -5.75
C THR A 178 1.95 8.07 -6.27
N VAL A 179 3.14 8.67 -6.30
CA VAL A 179 3.37 10.01 -6.85
C VAL A 179 3.24 10.02 -8.37
N ASN A 180 3.84 9.04 -9.03
CA ASN A 180 3.74 8.89 -10.48
C ASN A 180 2.29 8.63 -10.91
N ASP A 181 1.57 7.73 -10.24
CA ASP A 181 0.15 7.44 -10.50
C ASP A 181 -0.69 8.72 -10.39
N LEU A 182 -0.46 9.54 -9.36
CA LEU A 182 -1.21 10.78 -9.16
C LEU A 182 -0.95 11.82 -10.26
N ASP A 183 0.31 12.02 -10.65
CA ASP A 183 0.68 12.98 -11.70
C ASP A 183 0.12 12.58 -13.08
N ASP A 184 0.17 11.30 -13.40
CA ASP A 184 -0.39 10.78 -14.66
C ASP A 184 -1.92 10.89 -14.70
N LEU A 185 -2.61 10.60 -13.60
CA LEU A 185 -4.08 10.76 -13.53
C LEU A 185 -4.51 12.23 -13.59
N ILE A 186 -3.78 13.13 -12.95
CA ILE A 186 -4.05 14.58 -13.06
C ILE A 186 -3.90 15.00 -14.52
N THR A 187 -2.83 14.53 -15.17
CA THR A 187 -2.58 14.80 -16.59
C THR A 187 -3.72 14.27 -17.46
N ALA A 188 -4.13 13.00 -17.27
CA ALA A 188 -5.21 12.36 -18.02
C ALA A 188 -6.56 13.08 -17.84
N ARG A 189 -6.83 13.62 -16.64
CA ARG A 189 -8.06 14.37 -16.37
C ARG A 189 -8.10 15.71 -17.09
N GLU A 190 -7.00 16.46 -17.05
CA GLU A 190 -6.90 17.74 -17.77
C GLU A 190 -7.03 17.54 -19.28
N LEU A 191 -6.41 16.48 -19.79
CA LEU A 191 -6.59 15.96 -21.14
C LEU A 191 -8.06 15.82 -21.52
N ARG A 192 -8.82 15.06 -20.72
CA ARG A 192 -10.23 14.78 -21.00
C ARG A 192 -11.09 16.03 -20.94
N ARG A 193 -10.76 16.96 -20.05
CA ARG A 193 -11.49 18.22 -19.91
C ARG A 193 -11.24 19.19 -21.05
N GLY A 194 -10.28 18.91 -21.93
CA GLY A 194 -9.89 19.82 -22.99
C GLY A 194 -9.47 21.17 -22.44
N SER A 195 -8.88 21.20 -21.24
CA SER A 195 -8.54 22.46 -20.61
C SER A 195 -7.53 23.21 -21.48
N PRO A 196 -7.66 24.54 -21.65
CA PRO A 196 -6.76 25.31 -22.52
C PRO A 196 -5.27 25.11 -22.21
N GLY A 197 -4.92 24.78 -20.95
CA GLY A 197 -3.56 24.48 -20.52
C GLY A 197 -3.03 23.09 -20.88
N TRP A 198 -3.85 22.20 -21.46
CA TRP A 198 -3.42 20.84 -21.83
C TRP A 198 -2.34 20.86 -22.93
N ALA A 199 -2.56 21.59 -24.02
CA ALA A 199 -1.61 21.61 -25.14
C ALA A 199 -0.22 22.09 -24.67
N GLU A 200 -0.20 23.03 -23.73
CA GLU A 200 1.00 23.51 -23.07
C GLU A 200 1.62 22.45 -22.15
N LEU A 201 0.83 21.78 -21.31
CA LEU A 201 1.32 20.70 -20.45
C LEU A 201 1.90 19.53 -21.26
N ALA A 202 1.23 19.14 -22.34
CA ALA A 202 1.69 18.10 -23.26
C ALA A 202 3.01 18.48 -23.93
N SER A 203 3.09 19.70 -24.47
CA SER A 203 4.32 20.27 -25.02
C SER A 203 5.44 20.26 -23.98
N CYS A 204 5.16 20.70 -22.75
CA CYS A 204 6.13 20.69 -21.66
C CYS A 204 6.64 19.28 -21.33
N ARG A 205 5.75 18.28 -21.23
CA ARG A 205 6.14 16.88 -20.98
C ARG A 205 7.03 16.33 -22.10
N ALA A 206 6.66 16.57 -23.36
CA ALA A 206 7.43 16.11 -24.50
C ALA A 206 8.84 16.73 -24.52
N THR A 207 8.95 18.04 -24.25
CA THR A 207 10.24 18.74 -24.16
C THR A 207 11.09 18.20 -23.01
N LEU A 208 10.52 17.96 -21.83
CA LEU A 208 11.27 17.39 -20.69
C LEU A 208 11.74 15.97 -20.96
N ALA A 209 10.92 15.14 -21.61
CA ALA A 209 11.29 13.78 -21.97
C ALA A 209 12.43 13.75 -23.00
N GLU A 210 12.40 14.62 -24.01
CA GLU A 210 13.52 14.78 -24.95
C GLU A 210 14.78 15.28 -24.23
N ALA A 211 14.66 16.32 -23.40
CA ALA A 211 15.79 16.86 -22.65
C ALA A 211 16.43 15.84 -21.69
N GLN A 212 15.64 15.00 -21.02
CA GLN A 212 16.17 13.88 -20.24
C GLN A 212 16.92 12.90 -21.13
N ARG A 213 16.34 12.46 -22.27
CA ARG A 213 17.02 11.54 -23.19
C ARG A 213 18.35 12.10 -23.71
N LEU A 214 18.42 13.39 -23.99
CA LEU A 214 19.65 14.08 -24.39
C LEU A 214 20.67 14.11 -23.25
N SER A 215 20.22 14.46 -22.03
CA SER A 215 21.06 14.42 -20.83
C SER A 215 21.63 13.03 -20.61
N ASP A 216 20.80 11.98 -20.62
CA ASP A 216 21.20 10.57 -20.43
C ASP A 216 22.29 10.12 -21.42
N ARG A 217 22.25 10.63 -22.65
CA ARG A 217 23.27 10.39 -23.70
C ARG A 217 24.52 11.28 -23.59
N SER A 218 24.63 12.04 -22.51
CA SER A 218 25.68 13.04 -22.26
C SER A 218 25.70 14.19 -23.27
N TRP A 219 24.57 14.48 -23.93
CA TRP A 219 24.40 15.66 -24.80
C TRP A 219 23.80 16.80 -23.97
N THR A 220 24.54 17.23 -22.95
CA THR A 220 24.08 18.18 -21.91
C THR A 220 23.86 19.58 -22.46
N ALA A 221 24.62 20.01 -23.46
CA ALA A 221 24.44 21.31 -24.12
C ALA A 221 23.11 21.37 -24.90
N GLU A 222 22.79 20.32 -25.66
CA GLU A 222 21.52 20.15 -26.37
C GLU A 222 20.34 20.11 -25.41
N SER A 223 20.46 19.32 -24.33
CA SER A 223 19.45 19.24 -23.28
C SER A 223 19.18 20.63 -22.68
N THR A 224 20.23 21.35 -22.29
CA THR A 224 20.13 22.71 -21.73
C THR A 224 19.48 23.69 -22.71
N ARG A 225 19.83 23.60 -24.00
CA ARG A 225 19.24 24.43 -25.06
C ARG A 225 17.73 24.24 -25.20
N LEU A 226 17.20 23.04 -24.92
CA LEU A 226 15.76 22.79 -24.88
C LEU A 226 15.11 23.28 -23.58
N LEU A 227 15.82 23.16 -22.45
CA LEU A 227 15.28 23.47 -21.13
C LEU A 227 15.16 24.98 -20.87
N LEU A 228 16.09 25.81 -21.36
CA LEU A 228 16.07 27.26 -21.08
C LEU A 228 14.87 28.00 -21.70
N PRO A 229 14.48 27.79 -22.97
CA PRO A 229 13.26 28.39 -23.51
C PRO A 229 12.00 27.89 -22.81
N LEU A 230 11.97 26.60 -22.43
CA LEU A 230 10.88 26.04 -21.66
C LEU A 230 10.77 26.72 -20.29
N LEU A 231 11.90 26.96 -19.62
CA LEU A 231 11.95 27.63 -18.33
C LEU A 231 11.32 29.03 -18.41
N ALA A 232 11.79 29.86 -19.36
CA ALA A 232 11.28 31.22 -19.53
C ALA A 232 9.77 31.23 -19.79
N ARG A 233 9.25 30.26 -20.55
CA ARG A 233 7.82 30.08 -20.77
C ARG A 233 7.07 29.70 -19.48
N LEU A 234 7.58 28.75 -18.71
CA LEU A 234 6.93 28.32 -17.45
C LEU A 234 7.00 29.40 -16.37
N GLU A 235 8.07 30.19 -16.30
CA GLU A 235 8.21 31.28 -15.33
C GLU A 235 7.25 32.44 -15.61
N SER A 236 6.97 32.71 -16.90
CA SER A 236 6.00 33.73 -17.33
C SER A 236 4.54 33.26 -17.30
N ALA A 237 4.28 31.96 -17.20
CA ALA A 237 2.93 31.43 -17.06
C ALA A 237 2.29 31.80 -15.71
N PRO A 238 0.95 31.96 -15.63
CA PRO A 238 0.25 32.21 -14.37
C PRO A 238 0.60 31.16 -13.29
N PRO A 239 0.69 31.51 -11.99
CA PRO A 239 1.05 30.59 -10.91
C PRO A 239 0.24 29.28 -10.86
N GLU A 240 -1.03 29.34 -11.27
CA GLU A 240 -1.99 28.25 -11.33
C GLU A 240 -1.90 27.39 -12.60
N ALA A 241 -1.09 27.79 -13.59
CA ALA A 241 -0.94 27.06 -14.83
C ALA A 241 -0.45 25.62 -14.57
N PRO A 242 -1.16 24.58 -15.06
CA PRO A 242 -0.79 23.19 -14.80
C PRO A 242 0.65 22.85 -15.18
N ALA A 243 1.18 23.46 -16.25
CA ALA A 243 2.54 23.25 -16.73
C ALA A 243 3.61 23.69 -15.70
N ARG A 244 3.34 24.67 -14.82
CA ARG A 244 4.28 25.09 -13.77
C ARG A 244 4.60 23.99 -12.77
N ARG A 245 3.75 22.97 -12.65
CA ARG A 245 4.04 21.76 -11.86
C ARG A 245 5.26 20.99 -12.37
N ARG A 246 5.82 21.35 -13.52
CA ARG A 246 7.03 20.73 -14.04
C ARG A 246 8.31 21.49 -13.72
N LEU A 247 8.23 22.67 -13.08
CA LEU A 247 9.39 23.49 -12.72
C LEU A 247 10.42 22.73 -11.88
N ALA A 248 10.00 21.99 -10.85
CA ALA A 248 10.93 21.22 -10.03
C ALA A 248 11.75 20.19 -10.85
N LYS A 249 11.08 19.44 -11.74
CA LYS A 249 11.75 18.47 -12.63
C LYS A 249 12.66 19.15 -13.64
N LEU A 250 12.23 20.29 -14.19
CA LEU A 250 13.03 21.11 -15.10
C LEU A 250 14.32 21.59 -14.40
N TYR A 251 14.19 22.17 -13.21
CA TYR A 251 15.33 22.61 -12.39
C TYR A 251 16.26 21.44 -12.05
N GLY A 252 15.71 20.27 -11.69
CA GLY A 252 16.51 19.07 -11.47
C GLY A 252 17.32 18.62 -12.70
N LEU A 253 16.73 18.69 -13.89
CA LEU A 253 17.42 18.38 -15.15
C LEU A 253 18.53 19.40 -15.49
N LEU A 254 18.29 20.69 -15.26
CA LEU A 254 19.32 21.71 -15.40
C LEU A 254 20.47 21.45 -14.42
N ALA A 255 20.15 21.15 -13.15
CA ALA A 255 21.15 20.82 -12.14
C ALA A 255 22.01 19.61 -12.55
N GLU A 256 21.38 18.55 -13.07
CA GLU A 256 22.07 17.37 -13.57
C GLU A 256 23.00 17.69 -14.75
N ASN A 257 22.56 18.51 -15.71
CA ASN A 257 23.39 18.94 -16.83
C ASN A 257 24.63 19.71 -16.35
N HIS A 258 24.46 20.67 -15.44
CA HIS A 258 25.57 21.44 -14.86
C HIS A 258 26.55 20.55 -14.10
N PHE A 259 26.04 19.59 -13.32
CA PHE A 259 26.87 18.62 -12.59
C PHE A 259 27.71 17.79 -13.55
N ARG A 260 27.12 17.24 -14.62
CA ARG A 260 27.82 16.43 -15.63
C ARG A 260 28.90 17.22 -16.38
N THR A 261 28.80 18.54 -16.47
CA THR A 261 29.83 19.39 -17.07
C THR A 261 30.88 19.91 -16.07
N GLY A 262 30.79 19.51 -14.79
CA GLY A 262 31.69 19.97 -13.73
C GLY A 262 31.39 21.37 -13.19
N ASP A 263 30.26 21.98 -13.57
CA ASP A 263 29.82 23.26 -13.03
C ASP A 263 29.03 23.03 -11.73
N LEU A 264 29.75 22.80 -10.64
CA LEU A 264 29.16 22.53 -9.33
C LEU A 264 28.35 23.72 -8.79
N ALA A 265 28.73 24.96 -9.12
CA ALA A 265 28.00 26.15 -8.69
C ALA A 265 26.62 26.21 -9.36
N GLY A 266 26.57 25.99 -10.67
CA GLY A 266 25.31 25.87 -11.41
C GLY A 266 24.46 24.71 -10.91
N ALA A 267 25.07 23.54 -10.67
CA ALA A 267 24.36 22.38 -10.13
C ALA A 267 23.70 22.68 -8.76
N ARG A 268 24.43 23.32 -7.84
CA ARG A 268 23.89 23.73 -6.53
C ARG A 268 22.75 24.73 -6.66
N HIS A 269 22.90 25.74 -7.53
CA HIS A 269 21.87 26.75 -7.75
C HIS A 269 20.55 26.11 -8.21
N TRP A 270 20.59 25.31 -9.28
CA TRP A 270 19.40 24.69 -9.84
C TRP A 270 18.79 23.62 -8.92
N THR A 271 19.61 22.85 -8.20
CA THR A 271 19.09 21.89 -7.20
C THR A 271 18.39 22.63 -6.06
N GLY A 272 18.90 23.79 -5.65
CA GLY A 272 18.25 24.66 -4.66
C GLY A 272 16.88 25.15 -5.12
N LEU A 273 16.76 25.58 -6.38
CA LEU A 273 15.47 25.98 -6.97
C LEU A 273 14.49 24.80 -7.08
N ALA A 274 14.98 23.61 -7.47
CA ALA A 274 14.17 22.39 -7.52
C ALA A 274 13.60 22.05 -6.13
N LEU A 275 14.43 22.08 -5.09
CA LEU A 275 14.02 21.85 -3.70
C LEU A 275 13.01 22.90 -3.21
N ALA A 276 13.23 24.18 -3.53
CA ALA A 276 12.29 25.25 -3.17
C ALA A 276 10.91 25.05 -3.81
N GLU A 277 10.88 24.63 -5.08
CA GLU A 277 9.64 24.34 -5.79
C GLU A 277 8.93 23.09 -5.23
N CYS A 278 9.67 22.04 -4.86
CA CYS A 278 9.09 20.88 -4.17
C CYS A 278 8.48 21.27 -2.82
N ARG A 279 9.19 22.08 -2.01
CA ARG A 279 8.68 22.60 -0.72
C ARG A 279 7.41 23.41 -0.90
N ARG A 280 7.38 24.32 -1.87
CA ARG A 280 6.21 25.16 -2.18
C ARG A 280 4.97 24.31 -2.49
N ARG A 281 5.17 23.13 -3.08
CA ARG A 281 4.10 22.23 -3.51
C ARG A 281 3.79 21.10 -2.53
N GLY A 282 4.58 20.95 -1.46
CA GLY A 282 4.49 19.80 -0.56
C GLY A 282 4.89 18.47 -1.22
N ASP A 283 5.78 18.51 -2.21
CA ASP A 283 6.33 17.31 -2.86
C ASP A 283 7.45 16.71 -2.01
N LEU A 284 7.05 15.85 -1.06
CA LEU A 284 7.96 15.26 -0.06
C LEU A 284 9.06 14.41 -0.71
N ILE A 285 8.73 13.63 -1.74
CA ILE A 285 9.72 12.80 -2.45
C ILE A 285 10.76 13.70 -3.13
N GLY A 286 10.30 14.72 -3.86
CA GLY A 286 11.21 15.67 -4.48
C GLY A 286 12.06 16.42 -3.45
N MET A 287 11.49 16.72 -2.28
CA MET A 287 12.25 17.33 -1.18
C MET A 287 13.39 16.43 -0.69
N ASP A 288 13.14 15.14 -0.48
CA ASP A 288 14.17 14.20 -0.03
C ASP A 288 15.27 14.02 -1.08
N VAL A 289 14.89 13.83 -2.35
CA VAL A 289 15.81 13.69 -3.48
C VAL A 289 16.72 14.92 -3.60
N TYR A 290 16.15 16.12 -3.67
CA TYR A 290 16.96 17.33 -3.87
C TYR A 290 17.71 17.76 -2.61
N THR A 291 17.24 17.39 -1.41
CA THR A 291 18.02 17.57 -0.17
C THR A 291 19.26 16.67 -0.17
N ALA A 292 19.11 15.40 -0.54
CA ALA A 292 20.24 14.48 -0.66
C ALA A 292 21.25 14.95 -1.72
N ASN A 293 20.77 15.37 -2.90
CA ASN A 293 21.63 15.89 -3.96
C ASN A 293 22.41 17.14 -3.51
N LEU A 294 21.76 18.09 -2.83
CA LEU A 294 22.47 19.26 -2.29
C LEU A 294 23.50 18.88 -1.23
N ALA A 295 23.19 17.91 -0.37
CA ALA A 295 24.14 17.44 0.63
C ALA A 295 25.39 16.86 -0.04
N GLU A 296 25.24 16.11 -1.13
CA GLU A 296 26.36 15.56 -1.90
C GLU A 296 27.15 16.66 -2.61
N LEU A 297 26.48 17.55 -3.33
CA LEU A 297 27.13 18.67 -4.02
C LEU A 297 27.94 19.55 -3.05
N ASN A 298 27.54 19.66 -1.79
CA ASN A 298 28.24 20.43 -0.76
C ASN A 298 29.43 19.70 -0.11
N ARG A 299 29.58 18.38 -0.31
CA ARG A 299 30.74 17.62 0.16
C ARG A 299 31.95 17.78 -0.74
N GLU A 300 31.73 18.01 -2.03
CA GLU A 300 32.81 18.20 -2.99
C GLU A 300 33.47 19.58 -2.80
N PRO A 301 34.79 19.62 -2.50
CA PRO A 301 35.56 20.85 -2.33
C PRO A 301 35.85 21.57 -3.65
#